data_AF-A0AA37KJ05-F1
#
_entry.id   AF-A0AA37KJ05-F1
#
_cell.length_a   1.000
_cell.length_b   1.000
_cell.length_c   1.000
_cell.angle_alpha   90.00
_cell.angle_beta   90.00
_cell.angle_gamma   90.00
#
_symmetry.space_group_name_H-M   'P 1'
#
loop_
_entity.id
_entity.type
_entity.pdbx_description
1 polymer ?
#
loop_
_entity_poly.entity_id
_entity_poly.type
_entity_poly.pdbx_seq_one_letter_code
_entity_poly.pdbx_strand_id
1 'polypeptide(L)'
;MITGIKVHKISDVITYQGMISLTYDNNKRLTRIYSSSPLAAVNYTYKENSEVSYTYSTENSPLVEISTSLENGRSYVCKFSNRESPVTYSYDNEGYLKSCNNNGTVLEYNWESGNLSSITTTPRGTYNSDYKVSNIANDYSLDLNTLAQWIDDRENYTTVMNTFGQMAEILGKRSSNILEDTYYIYDYSFRQDGRLKDMTLMGGSKNIGYSFRFAYADDTEVSE
;
A
#
# COMPACT_ATOMS: atom_id res chain seq x y z
N MET A 1 -8.55 9.41 11.57
CA MET A 1 -7.57 8.36 11.22
C MET A 1 -8.34 7.09 10.94
N ILE A 2 -7.99 6.36 9.89
CA ILE A 2 -8.54 5.04 9.60
C ILE A 2 -7.90 4.06 10.58
N THR A 3 -8.70 3.27 11.28
CA THR A 3 -8.24 2.27 12.27
C THR A 3 -8.57 0.85 11.88
N GLY A 4 -9.48 0.67 10.93
CA GLY A 4 -9.88 -0.63 10.44
C GLY A 4 -10.33 -0.61 8.98
N ILE A 5 -10.15 -1.73 8.30
CA ILE A 5 -10.68 -1.97 6.95
C ILE A 5 -11.38 -3.32 6.95
N LYS A 6 -12.71 -3.35 6.79
CA LYS A 6 -13.45 -4.60 6.52
C LYS A 6 -13.32 -4.91 5.03
N VAL A 7 -12.81 -6.10 4.71
CA VAL A 7 -12.60 -6.53 3.32
C VAL A 7 -13.70 -7.50 2.93
N HIS A 8 -14.36 -7.23 1.81
CA HIS A 8 -15.33 -8.13 1.19
C HIS A 8 -14.83 -8.52 -0.19
N LYS A 9 -14.98 -9.79 -0.54
CA LYS A 9 -14.76 -10.29 -1.90
C LYS A 9 -16.09 -10.28 -2.62
N ILE A 10 -16.08 -9.83 -3.86
CA ILE A 10 -17.22 -9.72 -4.75
C ILE A 10 -16.98 -10.68 -5.91
N SER A 11 -17.79 -11.73 -5.98
CA SER A 11 -17.92 -12.60 -7.17
C SER A 11 -19.42 -12.69 -7.49
N ASP A 12 -19.96 -13.88 -7.72
CA ASP A 12 -21.42 -14.07 -7.85
C ASP A 12 -22.19 -13.65 -6.58
N VAL A 13 -21.52 -13.71 -5.43
CA VAL A 13 -22.01 -13.26 -4.13
C VAL A 13 -20.95 -12.40 -3.44
N ILE A 14 -21.40 -11.52 -2.55
CA ILE A 14 -20.51 -10.70 -1.71
C ILE A 14 -20.23 -11.46 -0.42
N THR A 15 -18.95 -11.74 -0.16
CA THR A 15 -18.51 -12.53 0.99
C THR A 15 -17.49 -11.76 1.81
N TYR A 16 -17.76 -11.57 3.11
CA TYR A 16 -16.80 -11.01 4.04
C TYR A 16 -15.53 -11.87 4.11
N GLN A 17 -14.36 -11.25 3.92
CA GLN A 17 -13.07 -11.94 3.96
C GLN A 17 -12.39 -11.78 5.32
N GLY A 18 -12.46 -10.60 5.91
CA GLY A 18 -11.77 -10.34 7.17
C GLY A 18 -11.67 -8.85 7.49
N MET A 19 -11.05 -8.56 8.62
CA MET A 19 -10.79 -7.21 9.10
C MET A 19 -9.28 -6.99 9.18
N ILE A 20 -8.86 -5.83 8.68
CA ILE A 20 -7.51 -5.33 8.80
C ILE A 20 -7.50 -4.23 9.86
N SER A 21 -6.84 -4.46 10.99
CA SER A 21 -6.64 -3.49 12.06
C SER A 21 -5.36 -2.69 11.85
N LEU A 22 -5.41 -1.40 12.16
CA LEU A 22 -4.30 -0.47 12.02
C LEU A 22 -4.03 0.17 13.38
N THR A 23 -2.79 0.07 13.85
CA THR A 23 -2.35 0.68 15.12
C THR A 23 -1.31 1.75 14.84
N TYR A 24 -1.37 2.83 15.60
CA TYR A 24 -0.48 3.98 15.47
C TYR A 24 0.19 4.32 16.79
N ASP A 25 1.37 4.94 16.74
CA ASP A 25 2.00 5.54 17.93
C ASP A 25 1.46 6.96 18.22
N ASN A 26 1.97 7.57 19.29
CA ASN A 26 1.59 8.93 19.70
C ASN A 26 1.94 10.01 18.65
N ASN A 27 2.87 9.72 17.75
CA ASN A 27 3.23 10.59 16.62
C ASN A 27 2.38 10.29 15.37
N LYS A 28 1.33 9.47 15.50
CA LYS A 28 0.44 9.04 14.42
C LYS A 28 1.15 8.25 13.31
N ARG A 29 2.29 7.62 13.61
CA ARG A 29 2.98 6.72 12.69
C ARG A 29 2.41 5.31 12.80
N LEU A 30 2.22 4.63 11.67
CA LEU A 30 1.70 3.27 11.63
C LEU A 30 2.69 2.30 12.32
N THR A 31 2.26 1.63 13.39
CA THR A 31 3.07 0.66 14.14
C THR A 31 2.67 -0.77 13.90
N ARG A 32 1.42 -1.02 13.48
CA ARG A 32 0.95 -2.38 13.17
C ARG A 32 -0.15 -2.40 12.12
N ILE A 33 -0.06 -3.40 11.24
CA ILE A 33 -1.15 -3.89 10.40
C ILE A 33 -1.44 -5.32 10.86
N TYR A 34 -2.70 -5.66 11.09
CA TYR A 34 -3.10 -7.03 11.44
C TYR A 34 -4.32 -7.44 10.65
N SER A 35 -4.23 -8.54 9.90
CA SER A 35 -5.36 -9.14 9.18
C SER A 35 -5.89 -10.33 9.95
N SER A 36 -7.22 -10.37 10.16
CA SER A 36 -7.88 -11.49 10.83
C SER A 36 -8.06 -12.72 9.95
N SER A 37 -8.10 -12.56 8.62
CA SER A 37 -8.23 -13.67 7.66
C SER A 37 -7.88 -13.21 6.23
N PRO A 38 -6.90 -13.87 5.56
CA PRO A 38 -5.96 -14.81 6.17
C PRO A 38 -5.16 -14.11 7.28
N LEU A 39 -4.67 -14.89 8.26
CA LEU A 39 -3.90 -14.33 9.35
C LEU A 39 -2.59 -13.75 8.80
N ALA A 40 -2.41 -12.43 9.00
CA ALA A 40 -1.21 -11.73 8.63
C ALA A 40 -0.91 -10.59 9.61
N ALA A 41 0.37 -10.27 9.79
CA ALA A 41 0.78 -9.15 10.60
C ALA A 41 1.96 -8.43 9.97
N VAL A 42 1.95 -7.10 10.07
CA VAL A 42 3.10 -6.24 9.81
C VAL A 42 3.35 -5.43 11.07
N ASN A 43 4.58 -5.44 11.59
CA ASN A 43 4.94 -4.66 12.78
C ASN A 43 6.08 -3.71 12.42
N TYR A 44 5.89 -2.42 12.72
CA TYR A 44 6.87 -1.37 12.45
C TYR A 44 7.53 -0.91 13.75
N THR A 45 8.84 -0.76 13.69
CA THR A 45 9.68 -0.24 14.76
C THR A 45 10.42 0.98 14.24
N TYR A 46 10.18 2.12 14.88
CA TYR A 46 10.90 3.36 14.62
C TYR A 46 11.86 3.61 15.78
N LYS A 47 13.16 3.61 15.49
CA LYS A 47 14.20 3.82 16.49
C LYS A 47 14.72 5.26 16.46
N GLU A 48 15.56 5.59 17.43
CA GLU A 48 16.37 6.80 17.39
C GLU A 48 17.32 6.78 16.17
N ASN A 49 17.78 7.95 15.72
CA ASN A 49 18.66 8.12 14.55
C ASN A 49 18.04 7.73 13.19
N SER A 50 16.73 7.91 13.03
CA SER A 50 16.04 7.67 11.76
C SER A 50 16.10 6.21 11.26
N GLU A 51 16.45 5.25 12.13
CA GLU A 51 16.37 3.84 11.80
C GLU A 51 14.93 3.35 11.84
N VAL A 52 14.54 2.61 10.80
CA VAL A 52 13.22 1.98 10.71
C VAL A 52 13.39 0.52 10.32
N SER A 53 12.65 -0.34 11.00
CA SER A 53 12.54 -1.74 10.63
C SER A 53 11.09 -2.18 10.70
N TYR A 54 10.71 -3.12 9.85
CA TYR A 54 9.41 -3.74 9.95
C TYR A 54 9.48 -5.21 9.58
N THR A 55 8.60 -5.99 10.16
CA THR A 55 8.45 -7.40 9.85
C THR A 55 7.11 -7.64 9.19
N TYR A 56 7.02 -8.60 8.28
CA TYR A 56 5.73 -9.13 7.85
C TYR A 56 5.72 -10.66 7.92
N SER A 57 4.56 -11.20 8.27
CA SER A 57 4.30 -12.63 8.28
C SER A 57 2.86 -12.91 7.87
N THR A 58 2.65 -14.09 7.30
CA THR A 58 1.33 -14.66 7.01
C THR A 58 1.28 -16.08 7.56
N GLU A 59 0.09 -16.62 7.79
CA GLU A 59 -0.15 -17.94 8.41
C GLU A 59 0.74 -19.08 7.88
N ASN A 60 1.06 -19.06 6.59
CA ASN A 60 1.81 -20.12 5.91
C ASN A 60 3.13 -19.63 5.27
N SER A 61 3.74 -18.55 5.78
CA SER A 61 5.00 -18.05 5.21
C SER A 61 6.00 -17.63 6.28
N PRO A 62 7.31 -17.76 6.01
CA PRO A 62 8.34 -17.33 6.96
C PRO A 62 8.22 -15.83 7.25
N LEU A 63 8.61 -15.45 8.46
CA LEU A 63 8.77 -14.06 8.84
C LEU A 63 9.83 -13.41 7.95
N VAL A 64 9.49 -12.27 7.37
CA VAL A 64 10.45 -11.45 6.63
C VAL A 64 10.71 -10.18 7.42
N GLU A 65 11.98 -9.86 7.58
CA GLU A 65 12.45 -8.66 8.28
C GLU A 65 13.01 -7.68 7.27
N ILE A 66 12.62 -6.42 7.41
CA ILE A 66 13.08 -5.32 6.59
C ILE A 66 13.72 -4.28 7.50
N SER A 67 14.88 -3.77 7.09
CA SER A 67 15.57 -2.69 7.79
C SER A 67 16.07 -1.61 6.84
N THR A 68 16.06 -0.37 7.32
CA THR A 68 16.55 0.81 6.61
C THR A 68 16.89 1.96 7.58
N SER A 69 17.59 2.96 7.07
CA SER A 69 17.78 4.25 7.71
C SER A 69 17.19 5.32 6.80
N LEU A 70 16.47 6.27 7.37
CA LEU A 70 15.86 7.36 6.61
C LEU A 70 16.83 8.52 6.48
N GLU A 71 16.98 9.00 5.26
CA GLU A 71 17.61 10.27 4.94
C GLU A 71 16.52 11.20 4.39
N ASN A 72 16.40 12.42 4.93
CA ASN A 72 15.33 13.35 4.56
C ASN A 72 13.92 12.72 4.61
N GLY A 73 13.68 11.89 5.62
CA GLY A 73 12.40 11.23 5.87
C GLY A 73 12.08 10.01 4.98
N ARG A 74 13.02 9.55 4.14
CA ARG A 74 12.78 8.43 3.22
C ARG A 74 13.97 7.47 3.11
N SER A 75 13.71 6.24 2.70
CA SER A 75 14.72 5.20 2.51
C SER A 75 15.33 5.25 1.12
N TYR A 76 16.66 5.20 1.03
CA TYR A 76 17.36 4.99 -0.25
C TYR A 76 17.72 3.51 -0.47
N VAL A 77 17.68 2.70 0.59
CA VAL A 77 18.04 1.27 0.56
C VAL A 77 17.21 0.53 1.61
N CYS A 78 16.54 -0.56 1.21
CA CYS A 78 15.92 -1.51 2.13
C CYS A 78 16.59 -2.88 2.02
N LYS A 79 16.97 -3.45 3.16
CA LYS A 79 17.47 -4.83 3.27
C LYS A 79 16.34 -5.75 3.70
N PHE A 80 16.08 -6.79 2.92
CA PHE A 80 15.07 -7.81 3.22
C PHE A 80 15.77 -9.10 3.64
N SER A 81 15.34 -9.73 4.74
CA SER A 81 15.97 -10.97 5.24
C SER A 81 15.84 -12.16 4.30
N ASN A 82 14.85 -12.13 3.39
CA ASN A 82 14.60 -13.18 2.40
C ASN A 82 15.17 -12.86 1.01
N ARG A 83 16.05 -11.86 0.88
CA ARG A 83 16.70 -11.49 -0.39
C ARG A 83 18.21 -11.38 -0.19
N GLU A 84 18.97 -11.83 -1.19
CA GLU A 84 20.43 -11.72 -1.16
C GLU A 84 20.90 -10.27 -1.31
N SER A 85 20.23 -9.50 -2.16
CA SER A 85 20.58 -8.11 -2.46
C SER A 85 19.52 -7.15 -1.90
N PRO A 86 19.93 -5.96 -1.40
CA PRO A 86 18.99 -4.93 -1.00
C PRO A 86 18.25 -4.35 -2.21
N VAL A 87 17.09 -3.76 -1.94
CA VAL A 87 16.39 -2.91 -2.91
C VAL A 87 16.90 -1.49 -2.75
N THR A 88 17.30 -0.85 -3.84
CA THR A 88 17.71 0.57 -3.84
C THR A 88 16.62 1.44 -4.45
N TYR A 89 16.53 2.68 -3.98
CA TYR A 89 15.53 3.65 -4.40
C TYR A 89 16.19 4.95 -4.82
N SER A 90 15.63 5.61 -5.83
CA SER A 90 15.99 6.95 -6.25
C SER A 90 14.77 7.85 -6.26
N TYR A 91 14.99 9.15 -6.12
CA TYR A 91 13.93 10.14 -5.96
C TYR A 91 14.14 11.28 -6.94
N ASP A 92 13.04 11.93 -7.31
CA ASP A 92 13.14 13.25 -7.94
C ASP A 92 13.44 14.35 -6.91
N ASN A 93 13.56 15.58 -7.41
CA ASN A 93 13.88 16.74 -6.58
C ASN A 93 12.74 17.13 -5.63
N GLU A 94 11.51 16.70 -5.89
CA GLU A 94 10.34 16.97 -5.05
C GLU A 94 10.16 15.90 -3.97
N GLY A 95 10.87 14.78 -4.09
CA GLY A 95 10.87 13.67 -3.16
C GLY A 95 9.84 12.58 -3.47
N TYR A 96 9.36 12.54 -4.70
CA TYR A 96 8.63 11.39 -5.22
C TYR A 96 9.59 10.29 -5.65
N LEU A 97 9.19 9.04 -5.42
CA LEU A 97 9.97 7.87 -5.80
C LEU A 97 10.11 7.84 -7.31
N LYS A 98 11.33 7.95 -7.84
CA LYS A 98 11.61 7.98 -9.28
C LYS A 98 11.89 6.60 -9.83
N SER A 99 12.71 5.83 -9.14
CA SER A 99 13.00 4.45 -9.53
C SER A 99 13.33 3.56 -8.35
N CYS A 100 13.12 2.25 -8.51
CA CYS A 100 13.70 1.25 -7.62
C CYS A 100 14.39 0.15 -8.41
N ASN A 101 15.46 -0.41 -7.84
CA ASN A 101 16.16 -1.55 -8.40
C ASN A 101 16.12 -2.71 -7.40
N ASN A 102 15.48 -3.79 -7.84
CA ASN A 102 15.39 -5.05 -7.11
C ASN A 102 16.11 -6.13 -7.91
N ASN A 103 17.41 -6.29 -7.64
CA ASN A 103 18.26 -7.32 -8.22
C ASN A 103 18.19 -7.39 -9.77
N GLY A 104 18.28 -6.22 -10.42
CA GLY A 104 18.26 -6.12 -11.89
C GLY A 104 16.87 -5.93 -12.49
N THR A 105 15.80 -6.08 -11.69
CA THR A 105 14.47 -5.57 -12.08
C THR A 105 14.36 -4.12 -11.64
N VAL A 106 14.30 -3.22 -12.62
CA VAL A 106 14.17 -1.77 -12.38
C VAL A 106 12.74 -1.34 -12.65
N LEU A 107 12.12 -0.67 -11.67
CA LEU A 107 10.84 0.02 -11.83
C LEU A 107 11.13 1.51 -11.97
N GLU A 108 10.57 2.13 -13.00
CA GLU A 108 10.59 3.58 -13.21
C GLU A 108 9.17 4.12 -12.98
N TYR A 109 9.08 5.16 -12.16
CA TYR A 109 7.84 5.78 -11.70
C TYR A 109 7.71 7.15 -12.36
N ASN A 110 6.66 7.34 -13.15
CA ASN A 110 6.42 8.58 -13.88
C ASN A 110 5.37 9.41 -13.14
N TRP A 111 5.71 10.66 -12.82
CA TRP A 111 4.88 11.55 -12.03
C TRP A 111 4.43 12.75 -12.85
N GLU A 112 3.16 13.11 -12.71
CA GLU A 112 2.53 14.25 -13.36
C GLU A 112 1.68 15.01 -12.34
N SER A 113 1.97 16.29 -12.15
CA SER A 113 1.20 17.18 -11.26
C SER A 113 0.98 16.61 -9.84
N GLY A 114 2.02 16.03 -9.24
CA GLY A 114 1.97 15.46 -7.89
C GLY A 114 1.23 14.13 -7.76
N ASN A 115 0.95 13.46 -8.87
CA ASN A 115 0.33 12.14 -8.94
C ASN A 115 1.12 11.20 -9.86
N LEU A 116 1.23 9.94 -9.49
CA LEU A 116 1.86 8.91 -10.31
C LEU A 116 0.96 8.62 -11.53
N SER A 117 1.51 8.80 -12.74
CA SER A 117 0.80 8.53 -13.99
C SER A 117 1.04 7.12 -14.51
N SER A 118 2.24 6.56 -14.31
CA SER A 118 2.56 5.18 -14.70
C SER A 118 3.76 4.60 -13.96
N ILE A 119 3.86 3.27 -13.97
CA ILE A 119 5.07 2.52 -13.63
C ILE A 119 5.45 1.65 -14.82
N THR A 120 6.73 1.64 -15.17
CA THR A 120 7.29 0.75 -16.19
C THR A 120 8.42 -0.11 -15.63
N THR A 121 8.59 -1.33 -16.11
CA THR A 121 9.69 -2.22 -15.70
C THR A 121 10.72 -2.50 -16.79
N THR A 122 11.97 -2.67 -16.36
CA THR A 122 13.05 -3.30 -17.11
C THR A 122 13.57 -4.53 -16.35
N PRO A 123 13.62 -5.73 -16.96
CA PRO A 123 13.14 -6.04 -18.31
C PRO A 123 11.61 -5.83 -18.46
N ARG A 124 11.17 -5.59 -19.70
CA ARG A 124 9.74 -5.40 -19.98
C ARG A 124 8.96 -6.67 -19.64
N GLY A 125 7.75 -6.50 -19.12
CA GLY A 125 6.82 -7.59 -18.84
C GLY A 125 6.76 -8.05 -17.39
N THR A 126 7.62 -7.56 -16.50
CA THR A 126 7.55 -7.91 -15.06
C THR A 126 6.39 -7.21 -14.36
N TYR A 127 6.22 -5.90 -14.54
CA TYR A 127 5.10 -5.13 -14.00
C TYR A 127 4.97 -3.81 -14.77
N ASN A 128 3.79 -3.50 -15.30
CA ASN A 128 3.52 -2.18 -15.89
C ASN A 128 2.11 -1.76 -15.48
N SER A 129 1.93 -0.48 -15.23
CA SER A 129 0.63 0.07 -14.83
C SER A 129 0.51 1.49 -15.31
N ASP A 130 -0.66 1.80 -15.85
CA ASP A 130 -1.09 3.16 -16.17
C ASP A 130 -2.23 3.52 -15.24
N TYR A 131 -2.19 4.74 -14.72
CA TYR A 131 -3.13 5.23 -13.72
C TYR A 131 -3.94 6.40 -14.26
N LYS A 132 -5.24 6.40 -13.96
CA LYS A 132 -6.07 7.60 -14.02
C LYS A 132 -6.10 8.25 -12.65
N VAL A 133 -6.13 9.58 -12.61
CA VAL A 133 -6.19 10.34 -11.36
C VAL A 133 -7.67 10.64 -11.06
N SER A 134 -8.14 10.20 -9.90
CA SER A 134 -9.49 10.55 -9.42
C SER A 134 -9.52 11.96 -8.82
N ASN A 135 -10.73 12.49 -8.57
CA ASN A 135 -10.91 13.76 -7.85
C ASN A 135 -10.89 13.60 -6.32
N ILE A 136 -10.57 12.41 -5.79
CA ILE A 136 -10.56 12.12 -4.35
C ILE A 136 -9.15 12.35 -3.82
N ALA A 137 -9.02 13.17 -2.79
CA ALA A 137 -7.73 13.38 -2.12
C ALA A 137 -7.25 12.09 -1.43
N ASN A 138 -5.95 11.84 -1.45
CA ASN A 138 -5.30 10.74 -0.73
C ASN A 138 -4.64 11.25 0.56
N ASP A 139 -5.36 12.07 1.32
CA ASP A 139 -4.92 12.75 2.55
C ASP A 139 -5.30 11.99 3.83
N TYR A 140 -5.53 10.68 3.71
CA TYR A 140 -5.85 9.79 4.82
C TYR A 140 -4.61 9.43 5.65
N SER A 141 -4.82 8.80 6.81
CA SER A 141 -3.74 8.30 7.68
C SER A 141 -2.96 7.11 7.10
N LEU A 142 -3.27 6.71 5.87
CA LEU A 142 -2.63 5.66 5.08
C LEU A 142 -2.62 6.08 3.61
N ASP A 143 -1.64 5.59 2.85
CA ASP A 143 -1.66 5.69 1.40
C ASP A 143 -2.65 4.68 0.81
N LEU A 144 -3.86 5.12 0.49
CA LEU A 144 -4.92 4.22 0.01
C LEU A 144 -4.65 3.65 -1.39
N ASN A 145 -3.72 4.22 -2.15
CA ASN A 145 -3.28 3.67 -3.43
C ASN A 145 -2.58 2.32 -3.29
N THR A 146 -2.16 1.96 -2.07
CA THR A 146 -1.61 0.64 -1.76
C THR A 146 -2.66 -0.46 -1.68
N LEU A 147 -3.96 -0.14 -1.65
CA LEU A 147 -5.02 -1.16 -1.52
C LEU A 147 -5.16 -2.02 -2.78
N ALA A 148 -5.04 -1.43 -3.97
CA ALA A 148 -5.00 -2.17 -5.23
C ALA A 148 -3.86 -3.19 -5.24
N GLN A 149 -2.73 -2.82 -4.62
CA GLN A 149 -1.53 -3.63 -4.52
C GLN A 149 -1.72 -4.89 -3.66
N TRP A 150 -2.67 -4.86 -2.70
CA TRP A 150 -2.94 -6.01 -1.82
C TRP A 150 -3.76 -7.11 -2.50
N ILE A 151 -4.50 -6.77 -3.54
CA ILE A 151 -5.34 -7.69 -4.30
C ILE A 151 -4.78 -7.97 -5.70
N ASP A 152 -3.60 -7.42 -5.99
CA ASP A 152 -2.93 -7.57 -7.25
C ASP A 152 -2.45 -9.02 -7.44
N ASP A 153 -2.96 -9.65 -8.49
CA ASP A 153 -2.65 -11.03 -8.83
C ASP A 153 -1.70 -11.15 -10.03
N ARG A 154 -1.13 -10.03 -10.49
CA ARG A 154 -0.09 -10.04 -11.52
C ARG A 154 1.16 -10.73 -10.99
N GLU A 155 1.75 -11.57 -11.84
CA GLU A 155 2.99 -12.28 -11.52
C GLU A 155 4.10 -11.29 -11.15
N ASN A 156 4.91 -11.63 -10.14
CA ASN A 156 6.03 -10.82 -9.64
C ASN A 156 5.66 -9.50 -8.93
N TYR A 157 4.38 -9.16 -8.78
CA TYR A 157 3.98 -7.95 -8.07
C TYR A 157 4.58 -7.85 -6.65
N THR A 158 4.33 -8.89 -5.85
CA THR A 158 4.76 -8.98 -4.45
C THR A 158 6.27 -9.10 -4.30
N THR A 159 7.00 -9.47 -5.36
CA THR A 159 8.45 -9.59 -5.33
C THR A 159 9.12 -8.25 -5.60
N VAL A 160 8.52 -7.35 -6.39
CA VAL A 160 9.14 -6.09 -6.79
C VAL A 160 8.69 -4.86 -6.00
N MET A 161 7.46 -4.87 -5.49
CA MET A 161 6.91 -3.73 -4.76
C MET A 161 7.15 -3.82 -3.26
N ASN A 162 7.44 -2.68 -2.63
CA ASN A 162 7.55 -2.56 -1.18
C ASN A 162 6.34 -1.81 -0.61
N THR A 163 5.16 -2.40 -0.80
CA THR A 163 3.87 -1.83 -0.41
C THR A 163 3.80 -1.48 1.08
N PHE A 164 4.33 -2.33 1.96
CA PHE A 164 4.34 -2.06 3.40
C PHE A 164 5.28 -0.91 3.78
N GLY A 165 6.36 -0.70 3.02
CA GLY A 165 7.21 0.49 3.16
C GLY A 165 6.47 1.76 2.74
N GLN A 166 5.78 1.73 1.59
CA GLN A 166 4.97 2.86 1.11
C GLN A 166 3.85 3.22 2.09
N MET A 167 3.17 2.21 2.64
CA MET A 167 2.09 2.40 3.61
C MET A 167 2.54 3.15 4.87
N ALA A 168 3.80 2.97 5.28
CA ALA A 168 4.41 3.65 6.41
C ALA A 168 5.14 4.95 6.02
N GLU A 169 4.93 5.46 4.80
CA GLU A 169 5.57 6.66 4.25
C GLU A 169 7.11 6.61 4.24
N ILE A 170 7.70 5.40 4.25
CA ILE A 170 9.15 5.17 4.24
C ILE A 170 9.75 5.45 2.86
N LEU A 171 8.94 5.33 1.80
CA LEU A 171 9.41 5.39 0.42
C LEU A 171 9.16 6.75 -0.24
N GLY A 172 9.05 7.82 0.53
CA GLY A 172 8.89 9.18 0.02
C GLY A 172 7.42 9.57 -0.15
N LYS A 173 7.18 10.62 -0.95
CA LYS A 173 5.85 11.17 -1.14
C LYS A 173 4.93 10.20 -1.89
N ARG A 174 3.65 10.19 -1.51
CA ARG A 174 2.55 9.53 -2.21
C ARG A 174 1.84 10.48 -3.17
N SER A 175 1.08 9.91 -4.10
CA SER A 175 0.16 10.70 -4.94
C SER A 175 -0.82 11.50 -4.09
N SER A 176 -1.10 12.72 -4.54
CA SER A 176 -2.02 13.65 -3.88
C SER A 176 -3.48 13.17 -3.93
N ASN A 177 -3.81 12.36 -4.93
CA ASN A 177 -5.14 11.81 -5.18
C ASN A 177 -5.12 10.28 -5.21
N ILE A 178 -6.31 9.70 -5.10
CA ILE A 178 -6.50 8.27 -5.35
C ILE A 178 -6.28 8.00 -6.84
N LEU A 179 -5.43 7.03 -7.12
CA LEU A 179 -5.09 6.54 -8.44
C LEU A 179 -5.98 5.35 -8.78
N GLU A 180 -6.51 5.38 -9.99
CA GLU A 180 -7.28 4.29 -10.58
C GLU A 180 -6.36 3.54 -11.55
N ASP A 181 -5.77 2.43 -11.10
CA ASP A 181 -5.07 1.50 -12.00
C ASP A 181 -6.04 1.01 -13.07
N THR A 182 -5.69 1.21 -14.34
CA THR A 182 -6.51 0.82 -15.50
C THR A 182 -6.85 -0.68 -15.55
N TYR A 183 -6.19 -1.50 -14.76
CA TYR A 183 -6.49 -2.92 -14.56
C TYR A 183 -7.80 -3.18 -13.77
N TYR A 184 -8.28 -2.18 -13.03
CA TYR A 184 -9.50 -2.26 -12.23
C TYR A 184 -10.47 -1.12 -12.55
N ILE A 185 -11.75 -1.38 -12.31
CA ILE A 185 -12.80 -0.37 -12.23
C ILE A 185 -12.97 0.01 -10.76
N TYR A 186 -12.94 1.30 -10.47
CA TYR A 186 -13.09 1.83 -9.13
C TYR A 186 -14.50 2.39 -8.92
N ASP A 187 -15.06 2.11 -7.76
CA ASP A 187 -16.27 2.75 -7.26
C ASP A 187 -16.05 3.19 -5.81
N TYR A 188 -16.70 4.29 -5.42
CA TYR A 188 -16.47 4.94 -4.14
C TYR A 188 -17.81 5.29 -3.49
N SER A 189 -17.92 5.03 -2.19
CA SER A 189 -19.01 5.58 -1.39
C SER A 189 -18.46 6.43 -0.27
N PHE A 190 -19.22 7.47 0.12
CA PHE A 190 -18.81 8.45 1.11
C PHE A 190 -19.78 8.49 2.28
N ARG A 191 -19.26 8.90 3.42
CA ARG A 191 -20.05 9.25 4.60
C ARG A 191 -20.68 10.63 4.41
N GLN A 192 -21.64 10.97 5.28
CA GLN A 192 -22.28 12.29 5.25
C GLN A 192 -21.29 13.44 5.49
N ASP A 193 -20.21 13.18 6.24
CA ASP A 193 -19.15 14.16 6.51
C ASP A 193 -18.10 14.25 5.39
N GLY A 194 -18.31 13.55 4.26
CA GLY A 194 -17.44 13.57 3.09
C GLY A 194 -16.26 12.60 3.15
N ARG A 195 -16.03 11.89 4.27
CA ARG A 195 -14.96 10.89 4.35
C ARG A 195 -15.30 9.64 3.54
N LEU A 196 -14.28 9.00 2.96
CA LEU A 196 -14.46 7.77 2.20
C LEU A 196 -15.00 6.64 3.12
N LYS A 197 -16.12 6.05 2.73
CA LYS A 197 -16.77 4.95 3.45
C LYS A 197 -16.35 3.60 2.89
N ASP A 198 -16.32 3.49 1.56
CA ASP A 198 -15.97 2.26 0.85
C ASP A 198 -15.21 2.61 -0.42
N MET A 199 -14.23 1.77 -0.74
CA MET A 199 -13.56 1.75 -2.04
C MET A 199 -13.75 0.34 -2.61
N THR A 200 -14.43 0.24 -3.74
CA THR A 200 -14.66 -1.02 -4.45
C THR A 200 -13.80 -1.07 -5.70
N LEU A 201 -13.03 -2.14 -5.86
CA LEU A 201 -12.19 -2.41 -7.02
C LEU A 201 -12.74 -3.66 -7.69
N MET A 202 -13.13 -3.57 -8.96
CA MET A 202 -13.64 -4.69 -9.75
C MET A 202 -12.74 -4.96 -10.94
N GLY A 203 -12.37 -6.22 -11.18
CA GLY A 203 -11.66 -6.62 -12.39
C GLY A 203 -10.50 -7.56 -12.09
N GLY A 204 -9.36 -7.26 -12.69
CA GLY A 204 -8.19 -8.13 -12.68
C GLY A 204 -8.36 -9.45 -13.42
N SER A 205 -7.38 -10.35 -13.28
CA SER A 205 -7.27 -11.53 -14.16
C SER A 205 -8.42 -12.53 -13.98
N LYS A 206 -9.01 -12.54 -12.78
CA LYS A 206 -10.09 -13.45 -12.38
C LYS A 206 -11.47 -12.81 -12.44
N ASN A 207 -11.57 -11.55 -12.88
CA ASN A 207 -12.81 -10.77 -12.88
C ASN A 207 -13.55 -10.82 -11.52
N ILE A 208 -12.78 -10.70 -10.44
CA ILE A 208 -13.29 -10.64 -9.07
C ILE A 208 -13.17 -9.21 -8.56
N GLY A 209 -14.06 -8.82 -7.65
CA GLY A 209 -13.99 -7.53 -6.99
C GLY A 209 -13.62 -7.64 -5.52
N TYR A 210 -13.19 -6.53 -4.96
CA TYR A 210 -12.99 -6.36 -3.53
C TYR A 210 -13.56 -5.02 -3.08
N SER A 211 -14.24 -5.01 -1.94
CA SER A 211 -14.76 -3.81 -1.27
C SER A 211 -13.99 -3.62 0.03
N PHE A 212 -13.35 -2.46 0.16
CA PHE A 212 -12.59 -2.01 1.32
C PHE A 212 -13.42 -0.98 2.08
N ARG A 213 -14.02 -1.38 3.19
CA ARG A 213 -14.87 -0.51 4.03
C ARG A 213 -14.09 0.05 5.19
N PHE A 214 -14.03 1.37 5.30
CA PHE A 214 -13.17 2.07 6.25
C PHE A 214 -13.88 2.36 7.58
N ALA A 215 -13.22 1.97 8.66
CA ALA A 215 -13.54 2.36 10.03
C ALA A 215 -12.55 3.42 10.52
N TYR A 216 -13.05 4.41 11.25
CA TYR A 216 -12.27 5.54 11.75
C TYR A 216 -12.22 5.55 13.28
N ALA A 217 -11.18 6.17 13.84
CA ALA A 217 -10.95 6.23 15.29
C ALA A 217 -12.09 6.88 16.09
N ASP A 218 -12.85 7.79 15.46
CA ASP A 218 -13.99 8.50 16.02
C ASP A 218 -15.33 7.78 15.77
N ASP A 219 -15.29 6.59 15.16
CA ASP A 219 -16.46 5.74 15.07
C ASP A 219 -16.83 5.30 16.49
N THR A 220 -17.87 5.91 17.06
CA THR A 220 -18.59 5.30 18.17
C THR A 220 -19.12 3.96 17.66
N GLU A 221 -19.03 2.88 18.46
CA GLU A 221 -19.71 1.62 18.19
C GLU A 221 -21.23 1.87 18.08
N VAL A 222 -21.68 2.33 16.92
CA VAL A 222 -23.06 2.17 16.51
C VAL A 222 -23.04 0.85 15.77
N SER A 223 -23.28 -0.20 16.55
CA SER A 223 -23.58 -1.55 16.08
C SER A 223 -24.40 -1.49 14.78
N GLU A 224 -23.91 -2.19 13.75
CA GLU A 224 -24.73 -2.63 12.61
C GLU A 224 -26.01 -3.31 13.09
#